data_AF-W4SB96-F1
#
_entry.id   AF-W4SB96-F1
#
_cell.length_a   1.000
_cell.length_b   1.000
_cell.length_c   1.000
_cell.angle_alpha   90.00
_cell.angle_beta   90.00
_cell.angle_gamma   90.00
#
_symmetry.space_group_name_H-M   'P 1'
#
loop_
_entity.id
_entity.type
_entity.pdbx_description
1 polymer ?
#
loop_
_entity_poly.entity_id
_entity_poly.type
_entity_poly.pdbx_seq_one_letter_code
_entity_poly.pdbx_strand_id
1 'polypeptide(L)'
;MAPALLGAVQAADPRMAVLTIAAVLFGFQIAIGNIQTLPGDLFAGKSVGSLAGIGGMAAVAGTLITTWLVPVMTATSYAPMFILVAALVPASLAALWLVTGRIHRLDAAGT
;
A
#
# COMPACT_ATOMS: atom_id res chain seq x y z
N MET A 1 -6.78 -6.30 3.99
CA MET A 1 -6.84 -5.68 2.64
C MET A 1 -6.80 -6.71 1.52
N ALA A 2 -5.70 -7.46 1.29
CA ALA A 2 -5.61 -8.40 0.15
C ALA A 2 -6.69 -9.50 0.09
N PRO A 3 -7.06 -10.18 1.19
CA PRO A 3 -8.14 -11.18 1.14
C PRO A 3 -9.50 -10.56 0.81
N ALA A 4 -9.74 -9.34 1.30
CA ALA A 4 -10.97 -8.60 1.01
C ALA A 4 -11.02 -8.17 -0.47
N LEU A 5 -9.90 -7.77 -1.08
CA LEU A 5 -9.85 -7.44 -2.52
C LEU A 5 -10.20 -8.65 -3.41
N LEU A 6 -9.77 -9.86 -3.03
CA LEU A 6 -10.16 -11.08 -3.74
C LEU A 6 -11.65 -11.42 -3.52
N GLY A 7 -12.16 -11.19 -2.31
CA GLY A 7 -13.59 -11.31 -2.02
C GLY A 7 -14.47 -10.30 -2.78
N ALA A 8 -13.93 -9.12 -3.12
CA ALA A 8 -14.65 -8.07 -3.86
C ALA A 8 -15.04 -8.52 -5.27
N VAL A 9 -14.24 -9.38 -5.90
CA VAL A 9 -14.52 -9.93 -7.24
C VAL A 9 -15.82 -10.75 -7.24
N GLN A 10 -16.16 -11.36 -6.09
CA GLN A 10 -17.32 -12.24 -5.93
C GLN A 10 -18.53 -11.52 -5.31
N ALA A 11 -18.46 -10.21 -5.08
CA ALA A 11 -19.51 -9.45 -4.41
C ALA A 11 -20.72 -9.24 -5.35
N ALA A 12 -21.74 -10.10 -5.21
CA ALA A 12 -22.96 -10.04 -6.01
C ALA A 12 -24.04 -9.10 -5.44
N ASP A 13 -23.90 -8.64 -4.20
CA ASP A 13 -24.88 -7.82 -3.47
C ASP A 13 -24.25 -6.50 -2.99
N PRO A 14 -24.94 -5.34 -3.11
CA PRO A 14 -24.44 -4.05 -2.64
C PRO A 14 -23.94 -4.04 -1.18
N ARG A 15 -24.58 -4.82 -0.30
CA ARG A 15 -24.14 -4.92 1.10
C ARG A 15 -22.76 -5.56 1.23
N MET A 16 -22.52 -6.63 0.45
CA MET A 16 -21.23 -7.31 0.41
C MET A 16 -20.14 -6.43 -0.19
N ALA A 17 -20.47 -5.62 -1.21
CA ALA A 17 -19.54 -4.65 -1.78
C ALA A 17 -19.08 -3.62 -0.75
N VAL A 18 -20.02 -3.03 0.01
CA VAL A 18 -19.70 -2.04 1.05
C VAL A 18 -18.84 -2.65 2.16
N LEU A 19 -19.20 -3.84 2.68
CA LEU A 19 -18.43 -4.51 3.72
C LEU A 19 -17.01 -4.84 3.24
N THR A 20 -16.89 -5.23 1.98
CA THR A 20 -15.58 -5.53 1.39
C THR A 20 -14.73 -4.28 1.26
N ILE A 21 -15.29 -3.17 0.76
CA ILE A 21 -14.62 -1.88 0.71
C ILE A 21 -14.18 -1.43 2.10
N ALA A 22 -15.04 -1.58 3.11
CA ALA A 22 -14.71 -1.25 4.49
C ALA A 22 -13.51 -2.06 5.00
N ALA A 23 -13.48 -3.37 4.77
CA ALA A 23 -12.35 -4.24 5.15
C ALA A 23 -11.06 -3.93 4.39
N VAL A 24 -11.17 -3.52 3.11
CA VAL A 24 -10.03 -3.08 2.29
C VAL A 24 -9.45 -1.79 2.85
N LEU A 25 -10.29 -0.76 3.05
CA LEU A 25 -9.87 0.54 3.57
C LEU A 25 -9.30 0.43 4.99
N PHE A 26 -9.94 -0.35 5.86
CA PHE A 26 -9.42 -0.61 7.20
C PHE A 26 -7.98 -1.14 7.16
N GLY A 27 -7.74 -2.18 6.35
CA GLY A 27 -6.40 -2.74 6.20
C GLY A 27 -5.41 -1.78 5.56
N PHE A 28 -5.86 -0.97 4.59
CA PHE A 28 -5.02 0.06 3.97
C PHE A 28 -4.55 1.09 4.99
N GLN A 29 -5.45 1.58 5.86
CA GLN A 29 -5.11 2.61 6.84
C GLN A 29 -4.10 2.11 7.88
N ILE A 30 -4.22 0.86 8.33
CA ILE A 30 -3.22 0.25 9.21
C ILE A 30 -1.85 0.16 8.51
N ALA A 31 -1.83 -0.26 7.23
CA ALA A 31 -0.57 -0.40 6.50
C ALA A 31 0.10 0.96 6.23
N ILE A 32 -0.64 1.94 5.70
CA ILE A 32 -0.07 3.21 5.26
C ILE A 32 0.42 4.06 6.45
N GLY A 33 -0.23 3.99 7.61
CA GLY A 33 0.24 4.67 8.82
C GLY A 33 1.62 4.20 9.29
N ASN A 34 1.90 2.90 9.16
CA ASN A 34 3.23 2.36 9.42
C ASN A 34 4.23 2.76 8.31
N ILE A 35 3.84 2.68 7.04
CA ILE A 35 4.73 2.99 5.91
C ILE A 35 5.17 4.46 5.90
N GLN A 36 4.28 5.39 6.26
CA GLN A 36 4.58 6.83 6.27
C GLN A 36 5.52 7.24 7.40
N THR A 37 5.61 6.44 8.47
CA THR A 37 6.51 6.69 9.61
C THR A 37 7.89 6.05 9.43
N LEU A 38 8.02 5.04 8.55
CA LEU A 38 9.29 4.37 8.24
C LEU A 38 10.46 5.32 7.88
N PRO A 39 10.29 6.42 7.11
CA PRO A 39 11.40 7.33 6.86
C PRO A 39 12.03 7.89 8.14
N GLY A 40 11.22 8.13 9.18
CA GLY A 40 11.68 8.60 10.49
C GLY A 40 12.28 7.48 11.34
N ASP A 41 11.80 6.24 11.17
CA ASP A 41 12.35 5.07 11.87
C ASP A 41 13.71 4.63 11.32
N LEU A 42 13.93 4.81 10.01
CA LEU A 42 15.14 4.33 9.31
C LEU A 42 16.25 5.38 9.23
N PHE A 43 15.94 6.67 9.30
CA PHE A 43 16.92 7.75 9.12
C PHE A 43 16.80 8.82 10.21
N ALA A 44 17.90 9.52 10.50
CA ALA A 44 17.94 10.62 11.46
C ALA A 44 18.14 11.99 10.77
N GLY A 45 17.47 13.02 11.28
CA GLY A 45 17.69 14.41 10.86
C GLY A 45 17.11 14.76 9.48
N LYS A 46 17.87 15.50 8.67
CA LYS A 46 17.39 16.09 7.40
C LYS A 46 17.00 15.08 6.31
N SER A 47 17.54 13.86 6.36
CA SER A 47 17.26 12.80 5.36
C SER A 47 15.84 12.23 5.47
N VAL A 48 15.20 12.32 6.64
CA VAL A 48 13.82 11.88 6.88
C VAL A 48 12.85 12.60 5.95
N GLY A 49 12.97 13.93 5.86
CA GLY A 49 12.09 14.76 5.03
C GLY A 49 12.26 14.49 3.53
N SER A 50 13.50 14.28 3.06
CA SER A 50 13.76 13.95 1.66
C SER A 50 13.21 12.58 1.27
N LEU A 51 13.39 11.56 2.13
CA LEU A 51 12.86 10.22 1.87
C LEU A 51 11.33 10.19 1.93
N ALA A 52 10.72 10.88 2.91
CA ALA A 52 9.27 11.06 2.97
C ALA A 52 8.73 11.77 1.71
N GLY A 53 9.43 12.80 1.23
CA GLY A 53 9.09 13.51 -0.01
C GLY A 53 9.14 12.62 -1.25
N ILE A 54 10.22 11.83 -1.42
CA ILE A 54 10.34 10.88 -2.53
C ILE A 54 9.25 9.80 -2.45
N GLY A 55 8.97 9.29 -1.25
CA GLY A 55 7.89 8.33 -1.03
C GLY A 55 6.52 8.89 -1.40
N GLY A 56 6.25 10.16 -1.04
CA GLY A 56 5.04 10.87 -1.46
C GLY A 56 4.94 11.04 -2.97
N MET A 57 6.04 11.44 -3.63
CA MET A 57 6.08 11.57 -5.09
C MET A 57 5.85 10.23 -5.79
N ALA A 58 6.41 9.14 -5.28
CA ALA A 58 6.18 7.79 -5.79
C ALA A 58 4.71 7.37 -5.65
N ALA A 59 4.04 7.71 -4.54
CA ALA A 59 2.61 7.45 -4.35
C ALA A 59 1.75 8.22 -5.35
N VAL A 60 2.06 9.50 -5.61
CA VAL A 60 1.35 10.31 -6.62
C VAL A 60 1.56 9.74 -8.02
N ALA A 61 2.79 9.39 -8.38
CA ALA A 61 3.10 8.77 -9.67
C ALA A 61 2.35 7.43 -9.86
N GLY A 62 2.31 6.58 -8.84
CA GLY A 62 1.55 5.33 -8.86
C GLY A 62 0.04 5.57 -9.04
N THR A 63 -0.50 6.62 -8.42
CA THR A 63 -1.91 7.01 -8.57
C THR A 63 -2.23 7.48 -9.99
N LEU A 64 -1.34 8.26 -10.61
CA LEU A 64 -1.46 8.69 -12.01
C LEU A 64 -1.44 7.49 -12.97
N ILE A 65 -0.45 6.60 -12.84
CA ILE A 65 -0.34 5.39 -13.65
C ILE A 65 -1.62 4.55 -13.53
N THR A 66 -2.10 4.37 -12.30
CA THR A 66 -3.33 3.61 -12.05
C THR A 66 -4.53 4.26 -12.71
N THR A 67 -4.67 5.58 -12.61
CA THR A 67 -5.78 6.33 -13.22
C THR A 67 -5.84 6.16 -14.73
N TRP A 68 -4.69 6.17 -15.41
CA TRP A 68 -4.62 5.93 -16.86
C TRP A 68 -4.87 4.47 -17.23
N LEU A 69 -4.56 3.55 -16.32
CA LEU A 69 -4.71 2.12 -16.53
C LEU A 69 -6.15 1.63 -16.31
N VAL A 70 -6.91 2.28 -15.42
CA VAL A 70 -8.32 1.97 -15.15
C VAL A 70 -9.16 1.80 -16.43
N PRO A 71 -9.25 2.77 -17.36
CA PRO A 71 -10.14 2.64 -18.52
C PRO A 71 -9.79 1.45 -19.42
N VAL A 72 -8.50 1.07 -19.50
CA VAL A 72 -8.05 -0.08 -20.28
C VAL A 72 -8.37 -1.39 -19.56
N MET A 73 -8.12 -1.45 -18.25
CA MET A 73 -8.31 -2.67 -17.46
C MET A 73 -9.78 -2.93 -17.11
N THR A 74 -10.62 -1.91 -17.03
CA THR A 74 -12.04 -2.05 -16.65
C THR A 74 -12.99 -2.02 -17.84
N ALA A 75 -12.48 -2.17 -19.06
CA ALA A 75 -13.29 -2.11 -20.28
C ALA A 75 -14.40 -3.18 -20.33
N THR A 76 -14.16 -4.36 -19.74
CA THR A 76 -15.12 -5.48 -19.71
C THR A 76 -15.51 -5.91 -18.31
N SER A 77 -14.65 -5.71 -17.29
CA SER A 77 -14.93 -6.05 -15.89
C SER A 77 -13.98 -5.32 -14.95
N TYR A 78 -14.42 -5.06 -13.70
CA TYR A 78 -13.56 -4.52 -12.63
C TYR A 78 -12.67 -5.59 -11.97
N ALA A 79 -12.92 -6.87 -12.21
CA ALA A 79 -12.12 -7.97 -11.67
C ALA A 79 -10.60 -7.84 -11.87
N PRO A 80 -10.07 -7.55 -13.08
CA PRO A 80 -8.63 -7.37 -13.29
C PRO A 80 -8.03 -6.25 -12.44
N MET A 81 -8.79 -5.19 -12.17
CA MET A 81 -8.33 -4.08 -11.32
C MET A 81 -8.20 -4.51 -9.87
N PHE A 82 -9.17 -5.27 -9.33
CA PHE A 82 -9.10 -5.79 -7.97
C PHE A 82 -7.97 -6.81 -7.80
N ILE A 83 -7.72 -7.65 -8.80
CA ILE A 83 -6.59 -8.59 -8.80
C ILE A 83 -5.26 -7.85 -8.79
N LEU A 84 -5.11 -6.79 -9.60
CA LEU A 84 -3.91 -5.95 -9.60
C LEU A 84 -3.64 -5.36 -8.22
N VAL A 85 -4.65 -4.72 -7.61
CA VAL A 85 -4.49 -4.13 -6.27
C VAL A 85 -4.19 -5.23 -5.24
N ALA A 86 -4.85 -6.39 -5.33
CA ALA A 86 -4.61 -7.51 -4.43
C ALA A 86 -3.17 -8.04 -4.53
N ALA A 87 -2.58 -8.03 -5.72
CA ALA A 87 -1.19 -8.44 -5.96
C ALA A 87 -0.17 -7.37 -5.53
N LEU A 88 -0.51 -6.08 -5.63
CA LEU A 88 0.36 -4.99 -5.20
C LEU A 88 0.55 -4.97 -3.68
N VAL A 89 -0.39 -5.48 -2.89
CA VAL A 89 -0.27 -5.55 -1.41
C VAL A 89 0.88 -6.43 -0.94
N PRO A 90 0.95 -7.74 -1.30
CA PRO A 90 2.09 -8.56 -0.91
C PRO A 90 3.38 -8.10 -1.60
N ALA A 91 3.32 -7.57 -2.83
CA ALA A 91 4.49 -7.05 -3.52
C ALA A 91 5.10 -5.85 -2.78
N SER A 92 4.29 -4.92 -2.24
CA SER A 92 4.78 -3.78 -1.47
C SER A 92 5.41 -4.21 -0.14
N LEU A 93 4.81 -5.19 0.54
CA LEU A 93 5.39 -5.79 1.76
C LEU A 93 6.72 -6.49 1.45
N ALA A 94 6.80 -7.25 0.36
CA ALA A 94 8.03 -7.88 -0.08
C ALA A 94 9.10 -6.85 -0.44
N ALA A 95 8.75 -5.79 -1.15
CA ALA A 95 9.66 -4.69 -1.46
C ALA A 95 10.19 -4.01 -0.20
N LEU A 96 9.33 -3.73 0.79
CA LEU A 96 9.75 -3.19 2.08
C LEU A 96 10.73 -4.13 2.78
N TRP A 97 10.42 -5.43 2.85
CA TRP A 97 11.26 -6.41 3.52
C TRP A 97 12.63 -6.57 2.84
N LEU A 98 12.66 -6.57 1.50
CA LEU A 98 13.89 -6.64 0.72
C LEU A 98 14.76 -5.39 0.86
N VAL A 99 14.15 -4.20 0.92
CA VAL A 99 14.86 -2.92 0.98
C VAL A 99 15.34 -2.58 2.40
N THR A 100 14.52 -2.84 3.43
CA THR A 100 14.89 -2.52 4.82
C THR A 100 15.77 -3.58 5.48
N GLY A 101 15.78 -4.81 4.96
CA GLY A 101 16.59 -5.89 5.51
C GLY A 101 16.16 -6.28 6.94
N ARG A 102 17.08 -6.84 7.73
CA ARG A 102 16.78 -7.23 9.12
C ARG A 102 16.67 -5.99 10.02
N ILE A 103 15.45 -5.71 10.46
CA ILE A 103 15.15 -4.72 11.49
C ILE A 103 15.78 -5.20 12.81
N HIS A 104 16.82 -4.50 13.27
CA HIS A 104 17.40 -4.68 14.60
C HIS A 104 17.12 -3.42 15.44
N ARG A 105 16.97 -3.61 16.75
CA ARG A 105 16.95 -2.46 17.67
C ARG A 105 18.30 -1.77 17.62
N LEU A 106 18.28 -0.46 17.46
CA LEU A 106 19.46 0.36 17.74
C LEU A 106 19.71 0.28 19.24
N ASP A 107 20.89 -0.17 19.65
CA ASP A 107 21.31 -0.05 21.03
C ASP A 107 21.26 1.43 21.43
N ALA A 108 20.72 1.72 22.61
CA ALA A 108 20.60 3.08 23.09
C ALA A 108 21.96 3.76 22.97
N ALA A 109 22.02 4.86 22.21
CA ALA A 109 23.22 5.66 22.12
C ALA A 109 23.63 6.01 23.55
N GLY A 110 24.81 5.54 23.96
CA GLY A 110 25.42 5.93 25.22
C GLY A 110 25.41 7.44 25.32
N THR A 111 24.95 7.92 26.47
CA THR A 111 24.92 9.31 26.94
C THR A 111 26.08 10.17 26.44
#